data_AF-A0A955IVN9-F1
#
_entry.id   AF-A0A955IVN9-F1
#
_cell.length_a   1.000
_cell.length_b   1.000
_cell.length_c   1.000
_cell.angle_alpha   90.00
_cell.angle_beta   90.00
_cell.angle_gamma   90.00
#
_symmetry.space_group_name_H-M   'P 1'
#
loop_
_entity.id
_entity.type
_entity.pdbx_description
1 polymer ?
#
loop_
_entity_poly.entity_id
_entity_poly.type
_entity_poly.pdbx_seq_one_letter_code
_entity_poly.pdbx_strand_id
1 'polypeptide(L)'
;MFSKILIRLVDQAIVPAILLLVSRVTSMLLLSAIFNVPYELTNKGFTFLEVSDYVRINSYSMLFMLVCVFVGLLYIMLKSFIFHDTHINPVLAARLFTLRLDSFIQASFDLYSQGAVWLSYLYLLTVVIIAMVFTGMLYSWIFVVAFIMSIVATVLLVFDIENELEYTKDSKEEQADSLDEYVLEMEV
;
A
#
# COMPACT_ATOMS: atom_id res chain seq x y z
N MET A 1 16.04 16.83 12.86
CA MET A 1 15.89 15.55 12.13
C MET A 1 14.42 15.21 11.82
N PHE A 2 13.49 15.37 12.78
CA PHE A 2 12.04 15.13 12.56
C PHE A 2 11.43 15.77 11.31
N SER A 3 11.82 17.01 10.97
CA SER A 3 11.29 17.72 9.80
C SER A 3 11.52 16.96 8.48
N LYS A 4 12.68 16.30 8.29
CA LYS A 4 12.97 15.59 7.04
C LYS A 4 12.16 14.30 6.89
N ILE A 5 11.97 13.56 7.97
CA ILE A 5 11.16 12.33 7.99
C ILE A 5 9.68 12.67 7.76
N LEU A 6 9.17 13.72 8.41
CA LEU A 6 7.79 14.15 8.24
C LEU A 6 7.50 14.59 6.81
N ILE A 7 8.37 15.41 6.21
CA ILE A 7 8.24 15.83 4.81
C ILE A 7 8.20 14.62 3.88
N ARG A 8 9.03 13.60 4.15
CA ARG A 8 9.08 12.38 3.35
C ARG A 8 7.80 11.54 3.45
N LEU A 9 7.24 11.38 4.65
CA LEU A 9 5.98 10.68 4.85
C LEU A 9 4.82 11.41 4.17
N VAL A 10 4.82 12.75 4.20
CA VAL A 10 3.85 13.57 3.48
C VAL A 10 3.96 13.31 1.98
N ASP A 11 5.17 13.30 1.43
CA ASP A 11 5.39 13.03 0.00
C ASP A 11 4.89 11.63 -0.41
N GLN A 12 5.17 10.61 0.40
CA GLN A 12 4.66 9.25 0.21
C GLN A 12 3.13 9.16 0.29
N ALA A 13 2.48 10.03 1.09
CA ALA A 13 1.02 10.05 1.24
C ALA A 13 0.27 10.72 0.08
N ILE A 14 0.94 11.54 -0.73
CA ILE A 14 0.32 12.23 -1.88
C ILE A 14 -0.23 11.24 -2.90
N VAL A 15 0.53 10.19 -3.22
CA VAL A 15 0.15 9.19 -4.23
C VAL A 15 -1.15 8.45 -3.87
N PRO A 16 -1.29 7.80 -2.70
CA PRO A 16 -2.54 7.14 -2.33
C PRO A 16 -3.71 8.12 -2.20
N ALA A 17 -3.47 9.36 -1.75
CA ALA A 17 -4.52 10.38 -1.68
C ALA A 17 -5.08 10.76 -3.06
N ILE A 18 -4.21 11.03 -4.03
CA ILE A 18 -4.61 11.34 -5.41
C ILE A 18 -5.33 10.13 -6.02
N LEU A 19 -4.80 8.91 -5.82
CA LEU A 19 -5.42 7.69 -6.32
C LEU A 19 -6.85 7.53 -5.79
N LEU A 20 -7.08 7.77 -4.49
CA LEU A 20 -8.41 7.70 -3.88
C LEU A 20 -9.38 8.71 -4.49
N LEU A 21 -8.94 9.96 -4.70
CA LEU A 21 -9.78 10.99 -5.29
C LEU A 21 -10.15 10.64 -6.75
N VAL A 22 -9.15 10.29 -7.55
CA VAL A 22 -9.34 9.96 -8.98
C VAL A 22 -10.19 8.71 -9.13
N SER A 23 -9.92 7.66 -8.35
CA SER A 23 -10.70 6.42 -8.37
C SER A 23 -12.15 6.67 -7.95
N ARG A 24 -12.39 7.55 -6.96
CA ARG A 24 -13.75 7.93 -6.55
C ARG A 24 -14.53 8.60 -7.67
N VAL A 25 -13.98 9.66 -8.25
CA VAL A 25 -14.67 10.42 -9.31
C VAL A 25 -14.88 9.55 -10.55
N THR A 26 -13.84 8.82 -10.96
CA THR A 26 -13.90 7.96 -12.15
C THR A 26 -14.91 6.82 -11.97
N SER A 27 -14.91 6.14 -10.83
CA SER A 27 -15.87 5.06 -10.57
C SER A 27 -17.30 5.56 -10.50
N MET A 28 -17.56 6.73 -9.90
CA MET A 28 -18.91 7.31 -9.88
C MET A 28 -19.43 7.59 -11.28
N LEU A 29 -18.62 8.18 -12.15
CA LEU A 29 -19.00 8.47 -13.54
C LEU A 29 -19.20 7.18 -14.34
N LEU A 30 -18.25 6.25 -14.23
CA LEU A 30 -18.26 5.00 -14.98
C LEU A 30 -19.43 4.10 -14.57
N LEU A 31 -19.69 3.94 -13.27
CA LEU A 31 -20.80 3.13 -12.77
C LEU A 31 -22.16 3.74 -13.10
N SER A 32 -22.29 5.07 -12.99
CA SER A 32 -23.51 5.76 -13.43
C SER A 32 -23.80 5.52 -14.91
N ALA A 33 -22.76 5.55 -15.75
CA ALA A 33 -22.87 5.28 -17.18
C ALA A 33 -23.22 3.80 -17.47
N ILE A 34 -22.57 2.84 -16.82
CA ILE A 34 -22.84 1.40 -17.01
C ILE A 34 -24.26 1.03 -16.58
N PHE A 35 -24.71 1.54 -15.42
CA PHE A 35 -26.03 1.22 -14.89
C PHE A 35 -27.16 2.09 -15.47
N ASN A 36 -26.85 3.02 -16.38
CA ASN A 36 -27.80 3.97 -16.96
C ASN A 36 -28.61 4.74 -15.90
N VAL A 37 -27.96 5.08 -14.79
CA VAL A 37 -28.61 5.81 -13.71
C VAL A 37 -28.51 7.31 -13.98
N PRO A 38 -29.63 8.04 -14.03
CA PRO A 38 -29.61 9.49 -14.20
C PRO A 38 -28.99 10.15 -12.95
N TYR A 39 -28.00 11.01 -13.17
CA TYR A 39 -27.37 11.79 -12.12
C TYR A 39 -27.36 13.27 -12.50
N GLU A 40 -27.46 14.11 -11.49
CA GLU A 40 -27.28 15.55 -11.62
C GLU A 40 -26.05 15.98 -10.81
N LEU A 41 -25.24 16.86 -11.39
CA LEU A 41 -24.11 17.46 -10.69
C LEU A 41 -24.57 18.80 -10.11
N THR A 42 -24.72 18.84 -8.79
CA THR A 42 -25.14 20.05 -8.07
C THR A 42 -23.99 20.61 -7.23
N ASN A 43 -24.18 21.77 -6.60
CA ASN A 43 -23.21 22.33 -5.64
C ASN A 43 -23.00 21.44 -4.40
N LYS A 44 -23.89 20.45 -4.17
CA LYS A 44 -23.76 19.45 -3.11
C LYS A 44 -23.08 18.15 -3.59
N GLY A 45 -22.67 18.08 -4.86
CA GLY A 45 -22.09 16.91 -5.49
C GLY A 45 -23.08 16.14 -6.36
N PHE A 46 -22.81 14.85 -6.54
CA PHE A 46 -23.65 13.93 -7.32
C PHE A 46 -24.96 13.66 -6.58
N THR A 47 -26.08 14.02 -7.22
CA THR A 47 -27.42 13.72 -6.73
C THR A 47 -28.12 12.75 -7.66
N PHE A 48 -28.83 11.80 -7.07
CA PHE A 48 -29.60 10.77 -7.77
C PHE A 48 -31.08 10.91 -7.40
N LEU A 49 -31.96 10.55 -8.33
CA LEU A 49 -33.41 10.66 -8.14
C LEU A 49 -33.92 9.65 -7.10
N GLU A 50 -33.39 8.43 -7.14
CA GLU A 50 -33.74 7.37 -6.21
C GLU A 50 -32.63 7.08 -5.19
N VAL A 51 -33.06 6.79 -3.95
CA VAL A 51 -32.13 6.41 -2.86
C VAL A 51 -31.46 5.06 -3.13
N SER A 52 -32.19 4.12 -3.74
CA SER A 52 -31.71 2.81 -4.18
C SER A 52 -30.49 2.94 -5.10
N ASP A 53 -30.57 3.84 -6.08
CA ASP A 53 -29.53 4.10 -7.05
C ASP A 53 -28.30 4.78 -6.44
N TYR A 54 -28.52 5.74 -5.54
CA TYR A 54 -27.44 6.35 -4.76
C TYR A 54 -26.67 5.29 -3.96
N VAL A 55 -27.37 4.45 -3.19
CA VAL A 55 -26.74 3.42 -2.36
C VAL A 55 -25.98 2.44 -3.25
N ARG A 56 -26.54 2.06 -4.41
CA ARG A 56 -25.88 1.14 -5.35
C ARG A 56 -24.59 1.73 -5.91
N ILE A 57 -24.62 2.94 -6.48
CA ILE A 57 -23.44 3.57 -7.09
C ILE A 57 -22.39 3.89 -6.04
N ASN A 58 -22.82 4.44 -4.90
CA ASN A 58 -21.92 4.75 -3.78
C ASN A 58 -21.21 3.49 -3.30
N SER A 59 -21.95 2.39 -3.16
CA SER A 59 -21.44 1.06 -2.77
C SER A 59 -20.35 0.55 -3.70
N TYR A 60 -20.64 0.45 -5.00
CA TYR A 60 -19.66 -0.06 -5.96
C TYR A 60 -18.47 0.90 -6.16
N SER A 61 -18.68 2.21 -6.02
CA SER A 61 -17.60 3.19 -6.09
C SER A 61 -16.66 3.10 -4.87
N MET A 62 -17.20 2.91 -3.66
CA MET A 62 -16.38 2.69 -2.46
C MET A 62 -15.61 1.36 -2.55
N LEU A 63 -16.23 0.31 -3.09
CA LEU A 63 -15.55 -0.95 -3.37
C LEU A 63 -14.40 -0.76 -4.37
N PHE A 64 -14.61 0.01 -5.43
CA PHE A 64 -13.57 0.28 -6.42
C PHE A 64 -12.38 1.01 -5.80
N MET A 65 -12.62 2.03 -4.96
CA MET A 65 -11.55 2.71 -4.21
C MET A 65 -10.78 1.74 -3.30
N LEU A 66 -11.51 0.89 -2.58
CA LEU A 66 -10.92 -0.12 -1.69
C LEU A 66 -9.97 -1.05 -2.47
N VAL A 67 -10.42 -1.56 -3.61
CA VAL A 67 -9.60 -2.41 -4.50
C VAL A 67 -8.39 -1.64 -5.02
N CYS A 68 -8.54 -0.37 -5.43
CA CYS A 68 -7.41 0.43 -5.92
C CYS A 68 -6.33 0.62 -4.85
N VAL A 69 -6.71 0.95 -3.62
CA VAL A 69 -5.75 1.09 -2.51
C VAL A 69 -5.10 -0.24 -2.18
N PHE A 70 -5.89 -1.32 -2.10
CA PHE A 70 -5.38 -2.65 -1.80
C PHE A 70 -4.39 -3.12 -2.88
N VAL A 71 -4.70 -2.93 -4.16
CA VAL A 71 -3.79 -3.25 -5.27
C VAL A 71 -2.53 -2.40 -5.23
N GLY A 72 -2.64 -1.10 -4.93
CA GLY A 72 -1.45 -0.26 -4.81
C GLY A 72 -0.57 -0.62 -3.61
N LEU A 73 -1.16 -1.05 -2.49
CA LEU A 73 -0.42 -1.64 -1.38
C LEU A 73 0.28 -2.94 -1.81
N LEU A 74 -0.44 -3.87 -2.45
CA LEU A 74 0.14 -5.11 -2.97
C LEU A 74 1.27 -4.85 -3.96
N TYR A 75 1.17 -3.81 -4.79
CA TYR A 75 2.24 -3.41 -5.71
C TYR A 75 3.51 -3.00 -4.94
N ILE A 76 3.37 -2.22 -3.86
CA ILE A 76 4.52 -1.82 -3.02
C ILE A 76 5.11 -3.04 -2.33
N MET A 77 4.27 -3.93 -1.81
CA MET A 77 4.72 -5.16 -1.15
C MET A 77 5.39 -6.13 -2.11
N LEU A 78 4.86 -6.29 -3.31
CA LEU A 78 5.48 -7.11 -4.34
C LEU A 78 6.83 -6.52 -4.78
N LYS A 79 6.92 -5.18 -4.84
CA LYS A 79 8.19 -4.49 -5.05
C LYS A 79 9.16 -4.77 -3.90
N SER A 80 8.69 -4.83 -2.65
CA SER A 80 9.48 -5.23 -1.47
C SER A 80 10.05 -6.62 -1.69
N PHE A 81 9.15 -7.59 -1.90
CA PHE A 81 9.48 -9.00 -2.06
C PHE A 81 10.44 -9.28 -3.23
N ILE A 82 10.32 -8.58 -4.36
CA ILE A 82 11.16 -8.80 -5.55
C ILE A 82 12.51 -8.07 -5.47
N PHE A 83 12.60 -6.93 -4.77
CA PHE A 83 13.79 -6.05 -4.79
C PHE A 83 14.49 -5.95 -3.43
N HIS A 84 14.54 -7.02 -2.64
CA HIS A 84 15.40 -7.04 -1.46
C HIS A 84 16.88 -7.01 -1.85
N ASP A 85 17.63 -6.04 -1.30
CA ASP A 85 19.09 -5.92 -1.37
C ASP A 85 19.81 -7.20 -0.88
N THR A 86 19.16 -8.02 -0.06
CA THR A 86 19.69 -9.27 0.50
C THR A 86 19.79 -10.43 -0.50
N HIS A 87 19.08 -10.38 -1.63
CA HIS A 87 19.10 -11.42 -2.67
C HIS A 87 19.63 -10.92 -4.02
N ILE A 88 20.05 -9.65 -4.10
CA ILE A 88 20.70 -9.16 -5.31
C ILE A 88 22.05 -9.83 -5.41
N ASN A 89 22.11 -10.87 -6.25
CA ASN A 89 23.34 -11.49 -6.70
C ASN A 89 24.31 -10.34 -7.09
N PRO A 90 25.55 -10.29 -6.58
CA PRO A 90 26.47 -9.15 -6.79
C PRO A 90 26.66 -8.78 -8.27
N VAL A 91 26.45 -9.75 -9.17
CA VAL A 91 26.44 -9.56 -10.63
C VAL A 91 25.24 -8.72 -11.11
N LEU A 92 24.06 -8.86 -10.51
CA LEU A 92 22.85 -8.06 -10.77
C LEU A 92 22.98 -6.64 -10.20
N ALA A 93 23.52 -6.47 -8.99
CA ALA A 93 23.80 -5.14 -8.42
C ALA A 93 24.77 -4.36 -9.31
N ALA A 94 25.87 -5.01 -9.73
CA ALA A 94 26.82 -4.42 -10.65
C ALA A 94 26.19 -4.06 -12.01
N ARG A 95 25.31 -4.91 -12.56
CA ARG A 95 24.58 -4.62 -13.80
C ARG A 95 23.59 -3.47 -13.65
N LEU A 96 22.80 -3.40 -12.58
CA LEU A 96 21.90 -2.26 -12.32
C LEU A 96 22.68 -0.95 -12.19
N PHE A 97 23.83 -0.97 -11.50
CA PHE A 97 24.72 0.19 -11.42
C PHE A 97 25.26 0.60 -12.79
N THR A 98 25.68 -0.36 -13.63
CA THR A 98 26.14 -0.04 -15.00
C THR A 98 25.04 0.53 -15.91
N LEU A 99 23.78 0.21 -15.61
CA LEU A 99 22.61 0.68 -16.36
C LEU A 99 22.02 2.00 -15.81
N ARG A 100 22.61 2.60 -14.76
CA ARG A 100 22.06 3.78 -14.06
C ARG A 100 20.63 3.58 -13.56
N LEU A 101 20.34 2.37 -13.07
CA LEU A 101 19.06 1.99 -12.46
C LEU A 101 19.15 1.98 -10.92
N ASP A 102 20.07 2.77 -10.36
CA ASP A 102 20.28 2.93 -8.91
C ASP A 102 19.03 3.44 -8.17
N SER A 103 18.12 4.11 -8.88
CA SER A 103 16.82 4.54 -8.34
C SER A 103 15.84 3.40 -8.01
N PHE A 104 16.10 2.17 -8.50
CA PHE A 104 15.32 0.98 -8.14
C PHE A 104 15.79 0.33 -6.84
N ILE A 105 17.00 0.63 -6.39
CA ILE A 105 17.56 0.17 -5.10
C ILE A 105 17.11 1.17 -4.04
N GLN A 106 15.90 0.96 -3.52
CA GLN A 106 15.39 1.71 -2.37
C GLN A 106 15.69 0.91 -1.11
N ALA A 107 16.28 1.57 -0.11
CA ALA A 107 16.48 0.96 1.20
C ALA A 107 15.13 0.39 1.71
N SER A 108 15.11 -0.84 2.20
CA SER A 108 13.89 -1.54 2.63
C SER A 108 13.02 -0.74 3.59
N PHE A 109 13.67 0.10 4.42
CA PHE A 109 13.01 1.06 5.31
C PHE A 109 12.08 2.05 4.58
N ASP A 110 12.46 2.49 3.38
CA ASP A 110 11.66 3.41 2.57
C ASP A 110 10.45 2.72 1.95
N LEU A 111 10.59 1.45 1.58
CA LEU A 111 9.47 0.65 1.10
C LEU A 111 8.49 0.33 2.23
N TYR A 112 8.95 0.02 3.43
CA TYR A 112 8.06 -0.23 4.57
C TYR A 112 7.37 1.02 5.07
N SER A 113 8.06 2.16 5.11
CA SER A 113 7.40 3.43 5.43
C SER A 113 6.30 3.74 4.41
N GLN A 114 6.57 3.51 3.12
CA GLN A 114 5.56 3.63 2.08
C GLN A 114 4.41 2.61 2.27
N GLY A 115 4.70 1.33 2.53
CA GLY A 115 3.71 0.31 2.81
C GLY A 115 2.83 0.65 4.01
N ALA A 116 3.42 1.17 5.09
CA ALA A 116 2.69 1.62 6.28
C ALA A 116 1.77 2.82 5.98
N VAL A 117 2.18 3.75 5.13
CA VAL A 117 1.33 4.86 4.66
C VAL A 117 0.12 4.31 3.89
N TRP A 118 0.34 3.38 2.96
CA TRP A 118 -0.75 2.77 2.19
C TRP A 118 -1.71 1.95 3.06
N LEU A 119 -1.18 1.19 4.02
CA LEU A 119 -1.96 0.47 5.01
C LEU A 119 -2.80 1.43 5.87
N SER A 120 -2.24 2.58 6.24
CA SER A 120 -2.97 3.62 6.98
C SER A 120 -4.15 4.16 6.19
N TYR A 121 -4.00 4.40 4.87
CA TYR A 121 -5.11 4.79 4.00
C TYR A 121 -6.16 3.69 3.87
N LEU A 122 -5.76 2.42 3.81
CA LEU A 122 -6.69 1.28 3.80
C LEU A 122 -7.52 1.26 5.08
N TYR A 123 -6.90 1.46 6.25
CA TYR A 123 -7.60 1.56 7.54
C TYR A 123 -8.54 2.77 7.61
N LEU A 124 -8.09 3.95 7.18
CA LEU A 124 -8.93 5.15 7.13
C LEU A 124 -10.17 4.91 6.25
N LEU A 125 -9.98 4.28 5.10
CA LEU A 125 -11.07 3.93 4.21
C LEU A 125 -12.04 2.94 4.86
N THR A 126 -11.54 1.91 5.55
CA THR A 126 -12.36 0.97 6.32
C THR A 126 -13.19 1.69 7.39
N VAL A 127 -12.62 2.66 8.12
CA VAL A 127 -13.36 3.47 9.11
C VAL A 127 -14.47 4.28 8.45
N VAL A 128 -14.20 4.90 7.30
CA VAL A 128 -15.21 5.63 6.52
C VAL A 128 -16.33 4.69 6.06
N ILE A 129 -15.99 3.49 5.57
CA ILE A 129 -16.96 2.47 5.15
C ILE A 129 -17.83 2.06 6.33
N ILE A 130 -17.26 1.84 7.52
CA ILE A 130 -18.00 1.53 8.74
C ILE A 130 -19.04 2.63 9.02
N ALA A 131 -18.62 3.89 9.06
CA ALA A 131 -19.52 5.02 9.31
C ALA A 131 -20.64 5.13 8.26
N MET A 132 -20.32 4.86 6.98
CA MET A 132 -21.29 4.90 5.90
C MET A 132 -22.27 3.71 5.91
N VAL A 133 -21.85 2.52 6.35
CA VAL A 133 -22.74 1.37 6.55
C VAL A 133 -23.70 1.64 7.71
N PHE A 134 -23.22 2.20 8.83
CA PHE A 134 -24.09 2.55 9.97
C PHE A 134 -25.16 3.59 9.63
N THR A 135 -24.87 4.49 8.69
CA THR A 135 -25.82 5.50 8.21
C THR A 135 -26.72 5.01 7.07
N GLY A 136 -26.58 3.74 6.64
CA GLY A 136 -27.38 3.16 5.56
C GLY A 136 -27.00 3.66 4.16
N MET A 137 -25.84 4.31 4.00
CA MET A 137 -25.37 4.84 2.71
C MET A 137 -24.61 3.81 1.86
N LEU A 138 -24.32 2.63 2.42
CA LEU A 138 -23.60 1.53 1.76
C LEU A 138 -24.20 0.17 2.13
N TYR A 139 -23.99 -0.83 1.28
CA TYR A 139 -24.30 -2.22 1.60
C TYR A 139 -23.36 -2.79 2.67
N SER A 140 -23.91 -3.50 3.66
CA SER A 140 -23.15 -4.07 4.79
C SER A 140 -22.09 -5.09 4.38
N TRP A 141 -22.24 -5.77 3.25
CA TRP A 141 -21.24 -6.74 2.77
C TRP A 141 -19.92 -6.05 2.37
N ILE A 142 -19.95 -4.78 1.96
CA ILE A 142 -18.73 -4.01 1.61
C ILE A 142 -17.86 -3.82 2.84
N PHE A 143 -18.47 -3.60 4.01
CA PHE A 143 -17.73 -3.55 5.26
C PHE A 143 -16.98 -4.86 5.53
N VAL A 144 -17.62 -6.02 5.31
CA VAL A 144 -16.97 -7.32 5.50
C VAL A 144 -15.77 -7.46 4.57
N VAL A 145 -15.90 -7.07 3.30
CA VAL A 145 -14.80 -7.10 2.33
C VAL A 145 -13.66 -6.16 2.73
N ALA A 146 -13.97 -4.93 3.13
CA ALA A 146 -12.98 -3.95 3.60
C ALA A 146 -12.22 -4.45 4.82
N PHE A 147 -12.93 -5.06 5.77
CA PHE A 147 -12.33 -5.61 6.98
C PHE A 147 -11.39 -6.77 6.66
N ILE A 148 -11.81 -7.73 5.83
CA ILE A 148 -10.97 -8.86 5.39
C ILE A 148 -9.73 -8.35 4.66
N MET A 149 -9.88 -7.43 3.70
CA MET A 149 -8.75 -6.85 2.95
C MET A 149 -7.76 -6.15 3.89
N SER A 150 -8.25 -5.42 4.90
CA SER A 150 -7.37 -4.76 5.87
C SER A 150 -6.59 -5.75 6.74
N ILE A 151 -7.21 -6.85 7.18
CA ILE A 151 -6.52 -7.90 7.95
C ILE A 151 -5.47 -8.59 7.08
N VAL A 152 -5.84 -9.01 5.87
CA VAL A 152 -4.93 -9.68 4.94
C VAL A 152 -3.73 -8.77 4.63
N ALA A 153 -3.97 -7.51 4.33
CA ALA A 153 -2.92 -6.52 4.10
C ALA A 153 -1.95 -6.40 5.29
N THR A 154 -2.48 -6.29 6.51
CA THR A 154 -1.66 -6.21 7.72
C THR A 154 -0.83 -7.47 7.93
N VAL A 155 -1.45 -8.65 7.81
CA VAL A 155 -0.77 -9.94 7.98
C VAL A 155 0.37 -10.08 6.97
N LEU A 156 0.10 -9.80 5.70
CA LEU A 156 1.13 -9.87 4.66
C LEU A 156 2.29 -8.90 4.97
N LEU A 157 1.99 -7.68 5.41
CA LEU A 157 3.01 -6.64 5.62
C LEU A 157 3.87 -6.94 6.84
N VAL A 158 3.26 -7.48 7.90
CA VAL A 158 4.00 -7.92 9.09
C VAL A 158 4.91 -9.10 8.75
N PHE A 159 4.41 -10.11 8.03
CA PHE A 159 5.24 -11.25 7.64
C PHE A 159 6.41 -10.86 6.73
N ASP A 160 6.21 -9.92 5.81
CA ASP A 160 7.30 -9.41 4.94
C ASP A 160 8.41 -8.76 5.78
N ILE A 161 8.03 -7.91 6.74
CA ILE A 161 8.97 -7.26 7.66
C ILE A 161 9.69 -8.26 8.56
N GLU A 162 8.96 -9.23 9.14
CA GLU A 162 9.54 -10.24 10.04
C GLU A 162 10.58 -11.09 9.32
N ASN A 163 10.26 -11.56 8.11
CA ASN A 163 11.19 -12.34 7.30
C ASN A 163 12.47 -11.55 7.03
N GLU A 164 12.38 -10.26 6.66
CA GLU A 164 13.59 -9.47 6.40
C GLU A 164 14.45 -9.24 7.65
N LEU A 165 13.81 -9.05 8.82
CA LEU A 165 14.54 -8.89 10.08
C LEU A 165 15.32 -10.15 10.45
N GLU A 166 14.77 -11.34 10.20
CA GLU A 166 15.43 -12.63 10.44
C GLU A 166 16.68 -12.80 9.54
N TYR A 167 16.55 -12.57 8.22
CA TYR A 167 17.68 -12.61 7.29
C TYR A 167 18.81 -11.62 7.65
N THR A 168 18.44 -10.42 8.09
CA THR A 168 19.43 -9.40 8.49
C THR A 168 20.19 -9.79 9.76
N LYS A 169 19.59 -10.62 10.61
CA LYS A 169 20.22 -11.10 11.84
C LYS A 169 21.22 -12.22 11.53
N ASP A 170 20.79 -13.22 10.76
CA ASP A 170 21.65 -14.36 10.39
C ASP A 170 22.90 -13.92 9.63
N SER A 171 22.74 -12.99 8.67
CA SER A 171 23.88 -12.45 7.91
C SER A 171 24.91 -11.70 8.75
N LYS A 172 24.51 -11.10 9.89
CA LYS A 172 25.43 -10.44 10.81
C LYS A 172 26.16 -11.43 11.72
N GLU A 173 25.49 -12.51 12.10
CA GLU A 173 26.08 -13.59 12.88
C GLU A 173 27.14 -14.34 12.04
N GLU A 174 26.84 -14.66 10.77
CA GLU A 174 27.84 -15.26 9.85
C GLU A 174 29.07 -14.36 9.60
N GLN A 175 28.87 -13.04 9.48
CA GLN A 175 29.99 -12.10 9.33
C GLN A 175 30.84 -12.00 10.59
N ALA A 176 30.22 -12.01 11.78
CA ALA A 176 30.94 -11.97 13.05
C ALA A 176 31.80 -13.23 13.24
N ASP A 177 31.23 -14.41 12.98
CA ASP A 177 31.97 -15.68 13.07
C ASP A 177 33.15 -15.74 12.10
N SER A 178 32.97 -15.23 10.86
CA SER A 178 34.07 -15.19 9.87
C SER A 178 35.21 -14.24 10.24
N LEU A 179 34.90 -13.14 10.95
CA LEU A 179 35.90 -12.19 11.41
C LEU A 179 36.70 -12.75 12.59
N ASP A 180 36.02 -13.45 13.51
CA ASP A 180 36.66 -14.09 14.65
C ASP A 180 37.59 -15.24 14.20
N GLU A 181 37.20 -16.02 13.19
CA GLU A 181 38.04 -17.05 12.58
C GLU A 181 39.29 -16.45 11.89
N TYR A 182 39.13 -15.34 11.16
CA TYR A 182 40.25 -14.67 10.49
C TYR A 182 41.24 -14.01 11.46
N VAL A 183 40.76 -13.50 12.60
CA VAL A 183 41.62 -12.95 13.66
C VAL A 183 42.44 -14.05 14.32
N LEU A 184 41.85 -15.23 14.55
CA LEU A 184 42.54 -16.39 15.11
C LEU A 184 43.64 -16.95 14.17
N GLU A 185 43.44 -16.93 12.86
CA GLU A 185 44.48 -17.35 11.90
C GLU A 185 45.68 -16.38 11.81
N MET A 186 45.50 -15.10 12.15
CA MET A 186 46.60 -14.12 12.13
C MET A 186 47.44 -14.09 13.42
N GLU A 187 46.97 -14.70 14.50
CA GLU A 187 47.69 -14.78 15.78
C GLU A 187 48.59 -16.02 15.93
N VAL A 188 48.57 -16.95 14.96
CA VAL A 188 49.39 -18.19 14.93
C VAL A 188 50.57 -18.04 13.97
#